data_AF-A0A063ZGH2-F1
#
_entry.id   AF-A0A063ZGH2-F1
#
_cell.length_a   1.000
_cell.length_b   1.000
_cell.length_c   1.000
_cell.angle_alpha   90.00
_cell.angle_beta   90.00
_cell.angle_gamma   90.00
#
_symmetry.space_group_name_H-M   'P 1'
#
loop_
_entity.id
_entity.type
_entity.pdbx_description
1 polymer ?
#
loop_
_entity_poly.entity_id
_entity_poly.type
_entity_poly.pdbx_seq_one_letter_code
_entity_poly.pdbx_strand_id
1 'polypeptide(L)'
;MAEYSVLIGGKAGEGINTAGLSIAGLFSRLGYRTYMYFDYPSLIRGGHNFAIVRAADRTIGAHRTRVDVLLAFDQNSIDNHRQRLHDGTTVVYDASQVVRGEGYGLPLDDIVKEENAPPITKNSAMIGALARVAGIGREVLEDVLRATVPEKHLEANLRVAGRGYDAVERVFTVEPLDAPALPVLTGNEVAGLGLVHGGLDSYVAYPMTPSSSLLHFLANRAEDLAIRVIHPENEIGVILMALGLAYAGEKTAIGTSGGGFCLMTEGLSLAGMSEIPVTIVMGQRPGPSTGIPTYTAQTDLHFVLNAGQGEFPRLVVAPGDLEETYAWSSAALMLSWRYQVPAIVLTDKTLAEGAYSFDTGAIIPPPDHEPVLWDGAGEYRRYVQTEDGVSPLAFPGREGAIVKASSYAHDEAGFTTEDPTEARELQEKLLRKGESLKEELATYPAVMTYGARDAGMTIACWGSQKWACIEAAEEFGARVVQPLVLSPFPARQWKEAMIGAGKVACVENNATGQLARLLRQHGFDPGRPVLKYDGRPFAVDELEARLAEVFA
;
A
#
# COMPACT_ATOMS: atom_id res chain seq x y z
N MET A 1 -3.88 16.34 -23.09
CA MET A 1 -4.21 15.34 -22.06
C MET A 1 -4.99 16.07 -20.99
N ALA A 2 -6.16 15.56 -20.64
CA ALA A 2 -7.02 16.18 -19.62
C ALA A 2 -6.53 15.71 -18.25
N GLU A 3 -6.04 16.65 -17.43
CA GLU A 3 -5.60 16.40 -16.07
C GLU A 3 -6.14 17.51 -15.16
N TYR A 4 -6.64 17.11 -13.99
CA TYR A 4 -7.16 18.02 -12.96
C TYR A 4 -6.59 17.65 -11.59
N SER A 5 -6.32 18.66 -10.77
CA SER A 5 -5.76 18.53 -9.43
C SER A 5 -6.54 19.39 -8.43
N VAL A 6 -7.14 18.75 -7.42
CA VAL A 6 -7.96 19.39 -6.40
C VAL A 6 -7.31 19.20 -5.03
N LEU A 7 -7.06 20.30 -4.32
CA LEU A 7 -6.66 20.27 -2.92
C LEU A 7 -7.86 20.57 -2.04
N ILE A 8 -8.10 19.76 -1.02
CA ILE A 8 -9.03 20.06 0.06
C ILE A 8 -8.26 20.12 1.38
N GLY A 9 -8.41 21.21 2.13
CA GLY A 9 -7.69 21.45 3.38
C GLY A 9 -8.63 21.90 4.49
N GLY A 10 -8.31 21.49 5.73
CA GLY A 10 -9.03 21.91 6.92
C GLY A 10 -8.49 21.27 8.19
N LYS A 11 -9.22 21.42 9.29
CA LYS A 11 -8.85 20.90 10.60
C LYS A 11 -9.18 19.41 10.72
N ALA A 12 -8.41 18.70 11.54
CA ALA A 12 -8.75 17.34 11.92
C ALA A 12 -10.17 17.28 12.53
N GLY A 13 -11.03 16.42 11.97
CA GLY A 13 -12.44 16.29 12.34
C GLY A 13 -13.44 16.87 11.34
N GLU A 14 -13.00 17.62 10.33
CA GLU A 14 -13.89 18.20 9.30
C GLU A 14 -14.18 17.27 8.11
N GLY A 15 -13.76 16.00 8.21
CA GLY A 15 -14.07 14.99 7.20
C GLY A 15 -13.25 15.11 5.90
N ILE A 16 -12.05 15.71 5.97
CA ILE A 16 -11.17 15.94 4.80
C ILE A 16 -10.84 14.66 4.03
N ASN A 17 -10.54 13.55 4.72
CA ASN A 17 -10.24 12.27 4.06
C ASN A 17 -11.47 11.74 3.28
N THR A 18 -12.63 11.68 3.92
CA THR A 18 -13.87 11.25 3.29
C THR A 18 -14.25 12.14 2.12
N ALA A 19 -14.07 13.46 2.25
CA ALA A 19 -14.33 14.40 1.18
C ALA A 19 -13.39 14.18 -0.01
N GLY A 20 -12.10 13.93 0.24
CA GLY A 20 -11.15 13.56 -0.81
C GLY A 20 -11.58 12.31 -1.59
N LEU A 21 -12.04 11.26 -0.90
CA LEU A 21 -12.57 10.05 -1.54
C LEU A 21 -13.82 10.32 -2.38
N SER A 22 -14.73 11.16 -1.90
CA SER A 22 -15.89 11.59 -2.68
C SER A 22 -15.48 12.40 -3.91
N ILE A 23 -14.48 13.28 -3.80
CA ILE A 23 -13.95 14.04 -4.94
C ILE A 23 -13.36 13.08 -5.99
N ALA A 24 -12.57 12.09 -5.58
CA ALA A 24 -12.09 11.04 -6.47
C ALA A 24 -13.26 10.26 -7.12
N GLY A 25 -14.32 9.98 -6.34
CA GLY A 25 -15.56 9.38 -6.85
C GLY A 25 -16.24 10.20 -7.95
N LEU A 26 -16.25 11.53 -7.86
CA LEU A 26 -16.82 12.40 -8.92
C LEU A 26 -16.07 12.20 -10.24
N PHE A 27 -14.74 12.29 -10.19
CA PHE A 27 -13.91 12.13 -11.38
C PHE A 27 -14.00 10.70 -11.95
N SER A 28 -14.02 9.68 -11.10
CA SER A 28 -14.22 8.29 -11.53
C SER A 28 -15.55 8.10 -12.27
N ARG A 29 -16.65 8.71 -11.79
CA ARG A 29 -17.95 8.65 -12.48
C ARG A 29 -17.95 9.32 -13.86
N LEU A 30 -17.00 10.21 -14.10
CA LEU A 30 -16.76 10.82 -15.41
C LEU A 30 -15.73 10.04 -16.26
N GLY A 31 -15.30 8.86 -15.82
CA GLY A 31 -14.39 7.98 -16.56
C GLY A 31 -12.90 8.23 -16.32
N TYR A 32 -12.52 9.18 -15.46
CA TYR A 32 -11.12 9.49 -15.17
C TYR A 32 -10.48 8.43 -14.25
N ARG A 33 -9.16 8.26 -14.40
CA ARG A 33 -8.35 7.54 -13.41
C ARG A 33 -7.91 8.53 -12.33
N THR A 34 -8.03 8.15 -11.07
CA THR A 34 -7.85 9.05 -9.94
C THR A 34 -6.77 8.56 -8.99
N TYR A 35 -6.04 9.50 -8.40
CA TYR A 35 -5.15 9.26 -7.28
C TYR A 35 -5.39 10.30 -6.18
N MET A 36 -5.43 9.86 -4.93
CA MET A 36 -5.55 10.70 -3.76
C MET A 36 -4.36 10.51 -2.83
N TYR A 37 -3.62 11.59 -2.60
CA TYR A 37 -2.66 11.72 -1.52
C TYR A 37 -3.32 12.39 -0.31
N PHE A 38 -3.24 11.78 0.87
CA PHE A 38 -3.75 12.33 2.12
C PHE A 38 -2.62 12.64 3.11
N ASP A 39 -2.58 13.86 3.65
CA ASP A 39 -1.55 14.33 4.58
C ASP A 39 -2.21 14.78 5.88
N TYR A 40 -1.74 14.22 7.00
CA TYR A 40 -2.23 14.53 8.32
C TYR A 40 -1.12 14.39 9.38
N PRO A 41 -1.10 15.27 10.39
CA PRO A 41 -0.21 15.14 11.53
C PRO A 41 -0.69 14.01 12.45
N SER A 42 0.21 13.55 13.33
CA SER A 42 -0.11 12.60 14.41
C SER A 42 -0.89 13.26 15.55
N LEU A 43 -2.04 13.88 15.24
CA LEU A 43 -2.93 14.57 16.17
C LEU A 43 -4.38 14.12 15.95
N ILE A 44 -5.09 13.79 17.03
CA ILE A 44 -6.49 13.35 16.98
C ILE A 44 -7.44 14.54 16.75
N ARG A 45 -7.11 15.71 17.29
CA ARG A 45 -7.88 16.95 17.15
C ARG A 45 -6.94 18.14 16.94
N GLY A 46 -7.38 19.07 16.11
CA GLY A 46 -6.56 20.21 15.69
C GLY A 46 -5.48 19.80 14.69
N GLY A 47 -4.65 20.77 14.32
CA GLY A 47 -3.71 20.61 13.20
C GLY A 47 -4.39 20.80 11.85
N HIS A 48 -3.57 20.78 10.81
CA HIS A 48 -3.96 20.97 9.42
C HIS A 48 -3.88 19.64 8.68
N ASN A 49 -5.00 19.20 8.12
CA ASN A 49 -5.10 18.01 7.29
C ASN A 49 -5.42 18.46 5.87
N PHE A 50 -4.87 17.76 4.88
CA PHE A 50 -5.26 18.01 3.50
C PHE A 50 -5.22 16.75 2.66
N ALA A 51 -6.01 16.74 1.59
CA ALA A 51 -5.91 15.77 0.52
C ALA A 51 -5.63 16.48 -0.81
N ILE A 52 -4.85 15.84 -1.66
CA ILE A 52 -4.67 16.22 -3.07
C ILE A 52 -5.23 15.08 -3.90
N VAL A 53 -6.25 15.39 -4.70
CA VAL A 53 -6.90 14.45 -5.61
C VAL A 53 -6.53 14.85 -7.04
N ARG A 54 -5.83 13.96 -7.76
CA ARG A 54 -5.60 14.09 -9.19
C ARG A 54 -6.57 13.19 -9.96
N ALA A 55 -6.96 13.66 -11.13
CA ALA A 55 -7.76 12.92 -12.10
C ALA A 55 -7.17 13.11 -13.50
N ALA A 56 -6.96 12.02 -14.23
CA ALA A 56 -6.40 12.05 -15.57
C ALA A 56 -7.11 11.07 -16.53
N ASP A 57 -6.98 11.33 -17.82
CA ASP A 57 -7.42 10.44 -18.91
C ASP A 57 -6.53 9.18 -19.08
N ARG A 58 -5.50 9.05 -18.25
CA ARG A 58 -4.57 7.92 -18.17
C ARG A 58 -4.36 7.48 -16.73
N THR A 59 -3.86 6.27 -16.52
CA THR A 59 -3.52 5.79 -15.17
C THR A 59 -2.43 6.66 -14.55
N ILE A 60 -2.66 7.05 -13.29
CA ILE A 60 -1.78 7.89 -12.48
C ILE A 60 -1.75 7.34 -11.05
N GLY A 61 -0.69 7.64 -10.31
CA GLY A 61 -0.54 7.18 -8.92
C GLY A 61 0.40 8.03 -8.07
N ALA A 62 0.72 9.23 -8.52
CA ALA A 62 1.51 10.21 -7.78
C ALA A 62 0.80 11.57 -7.75
N HIS A 63 1.25 12.47 -6.88
CA HIS A 63 0.73 13.84 -6.83
C HIS A 63 1.69 14.80 -7.54
N ARG A 64 1.17 15.95 -7.97
CA ARG A 64 1.94 17.11 -8.43
C ARG A 64 1.87 18.23 -7.40
N THR A 65 2.80 19.16 -7.43
CA THR A 65 2.83 20.27 -6.46
C THR A 65 1.67 21.24 -6.66
N ARG A 66 1.42 21.63 -7.92
CA ARG A 66 0.40 22.63 -8.31
C ARG A 66 -1.00 22.03 -8.34
N VAL A 67 -2.00 22.88 -8.05
CA VAL A 67 -3.41 22.47 -7.96
C VAL A 67 -4.31 23.45 -8.69
N ASP A 68 -5.30 22.92 -9.42
CA ASP A 68 -6.26 23.70 -10.21
C ASP A 68 -7.42 24.24 -9.36
N VAL A 69 -7.77 23.52 -8.29
CA VAL A 69 -8.81 23.95 -7.34
C VAL A 69 -8.33 23.77 -5.91
N LEU A 70 -8.56 24.78 -5.07
CA LEU A 70 -8.37 24.72 -3.62
C LEU A 70 -9.72 24.85 -2.91
N LEU A 71 -10.09 23.85 -2.12
CA LEU A 71 -11.21 23.87 -1.18
C LEU A 71 -10.67 24.10 0.25
N ALA A 72 -10.87 25.30 0.78
CA ALA A 72 -10.29 25.73 2.04
C ALA A 72 -11.34 25.91 3.15
N PHE A 73 -11.29 25.08 4.19
CA PHE A 73 -12.19 25.21 5.35
C PHE A 73 -11.74 26.29 6.34
N ASP A 74 -10.48 26.70 6.30
CA ASP A 74 -9.94 27.72 7.19
C ASP A 74 -8.81 28.52 6.54
N GLN A 75 -8.40 29.60 7.19
CA GLN A 75 -7.33 30.47 6.67
C GLN A 75 -6.01 29.72 6.49
N ASN A 76 -5.71 28.76 7.37
CA ASN A 76 -4.49 27.95 7.30
C ASN A 76 -4.44 27.12 6.01
N SER A 77 -5.59 26.65 5.51
CA SER A 77 -5.69 25.92 4.26
C SER A 77 -5.26 26.75 3.06
N ILE A 78 -5.47 28.06 3.08
CA ILE A 78 -4.98 28.98 2.04
C ILE A 78 -3.49 29.28 2.28
N ASP A 79 -3.13 29.69 3.49
CA ASP A 79 -1.79 30.20 3.79
C ASP A 79 -0.71 29.11 3.65
N ASN A 80 -0.98 27.90 4.14
CA ASN A 80 -0.04 26.78 4.07
C ASN A 80 0.18 26.27 2.64
N HIS A 81 -0.81 26.45 1.76
CA HIS A 81 -0.79 25.91 0.40
C HIS A 81 -0.58 26.97 -0.67
N ARG A 82 -0.27 28.23 -0.30
CA ARG A 82 -0.03 29.32 -1.26
C ARG A 82 0.97 28.96 -2.36
N GLN A 83 2.02 28.21 -2.01
CA GLN A 83 3.06 27.78 -2.96
C GLN A 83 2.54 26.84 -4.06
N ARG A 84 1.38 26.20 -3.83
CA ARG A 84 0.73 25.26 -4.75
C ARG A 84 -0.22 25.95 -5.73
N LEU A 85 -0.62 27.19 -5.45
CA LEU A 85 -1.55 27.94 -6.29
C LEU A 85 -0.81 28.58 -7.46
N HIS A 86 -1.47 28.70 -8.61
CA HIS A 86 -1.03 29.45 -9.78
C HIS A 86 -2.15 30.38 -10.25
N ASP A 87 -1.91 31.23 -11.25
CA ASP A 87 -2.85 32.26 -11.71
C ASP A 87 -4.21 31.70 -12.21
N GLY A 88 -4.27 30.40 -12.52
CA GLY A 88 -5.48 29.69 -12.93
C GLY A 88 -6.19 28.92 -11.81
N THR A 89 -5.64 28.91 -10.60
CA THR A 89 -6.23 28.13 -9.49
C THR A 89 -7.52 28.76 -9.01
N THR A 90 -8.61 27.99 -9.01
CA THR A 90 -9.88 28.42 -8.41
C THR A 90 -9.89 28.12 -6.92
N VAL A 91 -10.16 29.13 -6.10
CA VAL A 91 -10.27 28.95 -4.64
C VAL A 91 -11.75 29.01 -4.23
N VAL A 92 -12.19 28.00 -3.51
CA VAL A 92 -13.50 27.93 -2.83
C VAL A 92 -13.23 27.79 -1.34
N TYR A 93 -13.86 28.63 -0.51
CA TYR A 93 -13.51 28.69 0.90
C TYR A 93 -14.71 28.89 1.83
N ASP A 94 -14.56 28.47 3.10
CA ASP A 94 -15.56 28.74 4.16
C ASP A 94 -15.46 30.20 4.59
N ALA A 95 -16.40 31.02 4.14
CA ALA A 95 -16.48 32.45 4.46
C ALA A 95 -16.72 32.72 5.96
N SER A 96 -17.16 31.71 6.71
CA SER A 96 -17.32 31.80 8.16
C SER A 96 -16.00 31.64 8.92
N GLN A 97 -14.95 31.08 8.28
CA GLN A 97 -13.67 30.74 8.92
C GLN A 97 -12.45 31.42 8.26
N VAL A 98 -12.59 31.90 7.02
CA VAL A 98 -11.54 32.58 6.26
C VAL A 98 -11.75 34.09 6.31
N VAL A 99 -10.70 34.82 6.72
CA VAL A 99 -10.73 36.28 6.83
C VAL A 99 -10.18 36.95 5.56
N ARG A 100 -9.24 36.27 4.88
CA ARG A 100 -8.57 36.74 3.67
C ARG A 100 -8.56 35.62 2.63
N GLY A 101 -9.54 35.64 1.74
CA GLY A 101 -9.65 34.74 0.60
C GLY A 101 -10.03 35.50 -0.66
N GLU A 102 -9.45 35.13 -1.80
CA GLU A 102 -9.83 35.59 -3.13
C GLU A 102 -10.42 34.38 -3.87
N GLY A 103 -11.68 34.45 -4.29
CA GLY A 103 -12.41 33.33 -4.89
C GLY A 103 -13.86 33.26 -4.41
N TYR A 104 -14.43 32.06 -4.38
CA TYR A 104 -15.81 31.83 -3.94
C TYR A 104 -15.89 31.54 -2.44
N GLY A 105 -16.41 32.50 -1.67
CA GLY A 105 -16.69 32.31 -0.25
C GLY A 105 -18.09 31.75 0.00
N LEU A 106 -18.19 30.60 0.67
CA LEU A 106 -19.47 30.00 1.05
C LEU A 106 -19.72 30.19 2.55
N PRO A 107 -20.90 30.67 2.98
CA PRO A 107 -21.25 30.80 4.39
C PRO A 107 -21.64 29.44 4.98
N LEU A 108 -20.67 28.54 5.19
CA LEU A 108 -20.96 27.14 5.52
C LEU A 108 -21.67 26.98 6.88
N ASP A 109 -21.35 27.83 7.87
CA ASP A 109 -22.04 27.82 9.16
C ASP A 109 -23.54 28.15 9.01
N ASP A 110 -23.87 29.12 8.15
CA ASP A 110 -25.26 29.52 7.89
C ASP A 110 -26.00 28.44 7.10
N ILE A 111 -25.37 27.87 6.06
CA ILE A 111 -25.95 26.78 5.26
C ILE A 111 -26.34 25.60 6.15
N VAL A 112 -25.40 25.11 6.98
CA VAL A 112 -25.65 23.95 7.84
C VAL A 112 -26.71 24.23 8.89
N LYS A 113 -26.73 25.45 9.45
CA LYS A 113 -27.73 25.89 10.42
C LYS A 113 -29.14 25.96 9.82
N GLU A 114 -29.28 26.54 8.62
CA GLU A 114 -30.56 26.65 7.92
C GLU A 114 -31.12 25.29 7.51
N GLU A 115 -30.26 24.36 7.07
CA GLU A 115 -30.66 23.00 6.68
C GLU A 115 -30.88 22.06 7.87
N ASN A 116 -30.66 22.55 9.11
CA ASN A 116 -30.67 21.79 10.35
C ASN A 116 -29.81 20.51 10.26
N ALA A 117 -28.61 20.65 9.67
CA ALA A 117 -27.70 19.55 9.40
C ALA A 117 -26.54 19.51 10.43
N PRO A 118 -25.87 18.36 10.62
CA PRO A 118 -24.68 18.29 11.48
C PRO A 118 -23.49 19.06 10.88
N PRO A 119 -22.60 19.66 11.70
CA PRO A 119 -21.42 20.40 11.22
C PRO A 119 -20.50 19.64 10.27
N ILE A 120 -20.41 18.31 10.38
CA ILE A 120 -19.59 17.49 9.47
C ILE A 120 -20.04 17.62 8.00
N THR A 121 -21.31 17.94 7.74
CA THR A 121 -21.88 18.07 6.38
C THR A 121 -21.39 19.29 5.60
N LYS A 122 -20.63 20.19 6.24
CA LYS A 122 -19.90 21.28 5.55
C LYS A 122 -19.08 20.77 4.37
N ASN A 123 -18.52 19.56 4.49
CA ASN A 123 -17.80 18.93 3.39
C ASN A 123 -18.67 18.66 2.15
N SER A 124 -19.92 18.27 2.33
CA SER A 124 -20.87 18.08 1.23
C SER A 124 -21.15 19.38 0.48
N ALA A 125 -21.25 20.52 1.18
CA ALA A 125 -21.36 21.83 0.54
C ALA A 125 -20.11 22.18 -0.30
N MET A 126 -18.91 21.93 0.23
CA MET A 126 -17.66 22.14 -0.51
C MET A 126 -17.55 21.25 -1.75
N ILE A 127 -17.97 19.98 -1.65
CA ILE A 127 -18.00 19.05 -2.79
C ILE A 127 -19.04 19.51 -3.83
N GLY A 128 -20.20 20.00 -3.39
CA GLY A 128 -21.20 20.58 -4.28
C GLY A 128 -20.69 21.82 -5.02
N ALA A 129 -19.98 22.70 -4.32
CA ALA A 129 -19.35 23.87 -4.92
C ALA A 129 -18.27 23.47 -5.95
N LEU A 130 -17.43 22.48 -5.63
CA LEU A 130 -16.47 21.92 -6.58
C LEU A 130 -17.17 21.40 -7.84
N ALA A 131 -18.21 20.59 -7.69
CA ALA A 131 -18.95 20.04 -8.83
C ALA A 131 -19.46 21.15 -9.74
N ARG A 132 -20.03 22.22 -9.18
CA ARG A 132 -20.50 23.36 -9.97
C ARG A 132 -19.36 24.11 -10.66
N VAL A 133 -18.29 24.45 -9.94
CA VAL A 133 -17.11 25.14 -10.48
C VAL A 133 -16.50 24.38 -11.65
N ALA A 134 -16.43 23.05 -11.53
CA ALA A 134 -15.88 22.13 -12.52
C ALA A 134 -16.90 21.73 -13.62
N GLY A 135 -18.12 22.29 -13.61
CA GLY A 135 -19.13 21.99 -14.62
C GLY A 135 -19.68 20.55 -14.57
N ILE A 136 -19.49 19.85 -13.47
CA ILE A 136 -19.99 18.49 -13.22
C ILE A 136 -21.47 18.59 -12.86
N GLY A 137 -22.31 17.78 -13.52
CA GLY A 137 -23.75 17.77 -13.30
C GLY A 137 -24.15 17.36 -11.88
N ARG A 138 -25.29 17.87 -11.41
CA ARG A 138 -25.79 17.62 -10.04
C ARG A 138 -26.11 16.14 -9.83
N GLU A 139 -26.57 15.45 -10.88
CA GLU A 139 -26.84 14.02 -10.87
C GLU A 139 -25.60 13.19 -10.51
N VAL A 140 -24.42 13.53 -11.04
CA VAL A 140 -23.16 12.85 -10.71
C VAL A 140 -22.77 13.09 -9.24
N LEU A 141 -22.97 14.31 -8.75
CA LEU A 141 -22.75 14.65 -7.34
C LEU A 141 -23.65 13.83 -6.41
N GLU A 142 -24.95 13.77 -6.72
CA GLU A 142 -25.91 13.01 -5.91
C GLU A 142 -25.60 11.51 -5.92
N ASP A 143 -25.22 10.94 -7.07
CA ASP A 143 -24.83 9.54 -7.19
C ASP A 143 -23.61 9.19 -6.33
N VAL A 144 -22.60 10.06 -6.31
CA VAL A 144 -21.43 9.87 -5.44
C VAL A 144 -21.81 9.94 -3.97
N LEU A 145 -22.60 10.93 -3.56
CA LEU A 145 -23.03 11.05 -2.17
C LEU A 145 -23.88 9.85 -1.72
N ARG A 146 -24.75 9.32 -2.59
CA ARG A 146 -25.51 8.08 -2.33
C ARG A 146 -24.61 6.87 -2.12
N ALA A 147 -23.49 6.80 -2.83
CA ALA A 147 -22.54 5.69 -2.72
C ALA A 147 -21.65 5.79 -1.46
N THR A 148 -21.32 7.00 -1.00
CA THR A 148 -20.33 7.20 0.07
C THR A 148 -20.93 7.56 1.43
N VAL A 149 -22.13 8.15 1.47
CA VAL A 149 -22.77 8.60 2.71
C VAL A 149 -23.72 7.51 3.23
N PRO A 150 -23.62 7.11 4.51
CA PRO A 150 -24.57 6.18 5.10
C PRO A 150 -26.02 6.66 4.96
N GLU A 151 -26.96 5.75 4.69
CA GLU A 151 -28.37 6.05 4.40
C GLU A 151 -29.00 7.01 5.44
N LYS A 152 -28.72 6.78 6.74
CA LYS A 152 -29.22 7.62 7.85
C LYS A 152 -28.77 9.09 7.81
N HIS A 153 -27.75 9.43 7.03
CA HIS A 153 -27.19 10.77 6.91
C HIS A 153 -27.34 11.36 5.50
N LEU A 154 -27.83 10.58 4.54
CA LEU A 154 -27.83 10.93 3.12
C LEU A 154 -28.63 12.20 2.82
N GLU A 155 -29.89 12.27 3.27
CA GLU A 155 -30.78 13.39 2.96
C GLU A 155 -30.23 14.75 3.39
N ALA A 156 -29.61 14.82 4.59
CA ALA A 156 -29.00 16.05 5.06
C ALA A 156 -27.79 16.45 4.20
N ASN A 157 -26.97 15.48 3.78
CA ASN A 157 -25.82 15.73 2.92
C ASN A 157 -26.23 16.18 1.52
N LEU A 158 -27.29 15.59 0.93
CA LEU A 158 -27.79 16.00 -0.38
C LEU A 158 -28.30 17.44 -0.39
N ARG A 159 -29.06 17.86 0.63
CA ARG A 159 -29.54 19.25 0.75
C ARG A 159 -28.37 20.23 0.90
N VAL A 160 -27.43 19.94 1.80
CA VAL A 160 -26.26 20.81 2.05
C VAL A 160 -25.34 20.88 0.83
N ALA A 161 -25.13 19.76 0.13
CA ALA A 161 -24.39 19.74 -1.14
C ALA A 161 -25.07 20.59 -2.21
N GLY A 162 -26.41 20.51 -2.32
CA GLY A 162 -27.18 21.34 -3.23
C GLY A 162 -27.02 22.84 -2.96
N ARG A 163 -27.06 23.24 -1.68
CA ARG A 163 -26.80 24.64 -1.28
C ARG A 163 -25.41 25.12 -1.70
N GLY A 164 -24.39 24.27 -1.54
CA GLY A 164 -23.03 24.57 -2.00
C GLY A 164 -22.92 24.66 -3.53
N TYR A 165 -23.60 23.77 -4.25
CA TYR A 165 -23.67 23.76 -5.72
C TYR A 165 -24.31 25.04 -6.27
N ASP A 166 -25.39 25.52 -5.65
CA ASP A 166 -26.12 26.69 -6.13
C ASP A 166 -25.44 28.02 -5.75
N ALA A 167 -24.48 28.00 -4.82
CA ALA A 167 -23.80 29.18 -4.29
C ALA A 167 -22.65 29.70 -5.17
N VAL A 168 -22.22 28.94 -6.17
CA VAL A 168 -21.08 29.26 -7.02
C VAL A 168 -21.43 29.17 -8.51
N GLU A 169 -20.59 29.76 -9.34
CA GLU A 169 -20.74 29.70 -10.80
C GLU A 169 -19.82 28.63 -11.39
N ARG A 170 -20.15 28.21 -12.62
CA ARG A 170 -19.29 27.31 -13.39
C ARG A 170 -18.09 28.10 -13.92
N VAL A 171 -16.88 27.66 -13.60
CA VAL A 171 -15.63 28.29 -14.02
C VAL A 171 -15.02 27.55 -15.20
N PHE A 172 -14.96 26.22 -15.13
CA PHE A 172 -14.48 25.35 -16.20
C PHE A 172 -15.41 24.14 -16.34
N THR A 173 -15.14 23.25 -17.30
CA THR A 173 -15.93 22.03 -17.51
C THR A 173 -15.00 20.84 -17.62
N VAL A 174 -15.20 19.87 -16.72
CA VAL A 174 -14.60 18.54 -16.79
C VAL A 174 -15.45 17.70 -17.71
N GLU A 175 -14.96 17.51 -18.93
CA GLU A 175 -15.67 16.70 -19.93
C GLU A 175 -15.67 15.22 -19.53
N PRO A 176 -16.81 14.50 -19.59
CA PRO A 176 -16.86 13.06 -19.41
C PRO A 176 -16.00 12.34 -20.46
N LEU A 177 -15.33 11.27 -20.04
CA LEU A 177 -14.54 10.40 -20.92
C LEU A 177 -15.34 9.16 -21.31
N ASP A 178 -15.04 8.60 -22.49
CA ASP A 178 -15.54 7.29 -22.92
C ASP A 178 -14.73 6.17 -22.25
N ALA A 179 -14.79 6.11 -20.92
CA ALA A 179 -14.10 5.11 -20.12
C ALA A 179 -14.96 4.74 -18.90
N PRO A 180 -14.93 3.48 -18.44
CA PRO A 180 -15.77 3.03 -17.35
C PRO A 180 -15.34 3.64 -16.02
N ALA A 181 -16.30 3.93 -15.14
CA ALA A 181 -16.01 4.29 -13.76
C ALA A 181 -15.36 3.12 -13.03
N LEU A 182 -14.29 3.39 -12.29
CA LEU A 182 -13.59 2.39 -11.46
C LEU A 182 -13.80 2.66 -9.97
N PRO A 183 -13.85 1.61 -9.13
CA PRO A 183 -13.84 1.79 -7.69
C PRO A 183 -12.57 2.55 -7.27
N VAL A 184 -12.72 3.43 -6.28
CA VAL A 184 -11.59 4.14 -5.66
C VAL A 184 -11.33 3.49 -4.30
N LEU A 185 -10.19 2.82 -4.17
CA LEU A 185 -9.83 2.05 -2.98
C LEU A 185 -8.43 2.42 -2.48
N THR A 186 -8.17 2.15 -1.21
CA THR A 186 -6.84 2.31 -0.61
C THR A 186 -5.99 1.06 -0.75
N GLY A 187 -4.66 1.20 -0.69
CA GLY A 187 -3.75 0.05 -0.73
C GLY A 187 -4.00 -0.97 0.38
N ASN A 188 -4.36 -0.52 1.58
CA ASN A 188 -4.72 -1.44 2.67
C ASN A 188 -6.01 -2.21 2.40
N GLU A 189 -7.05 -1.60 1.83
CA GLU A 189 -8.26 -2.34 1.44
C GLU A 189 -7.92 -3.41 0.41
N VAL A 190 -7.11 -3.05 -0.61
CA VAL A 190 -6.73 -3.98 -1.67
C VAL A 190 -5.78 -5.07 -1.19
N ALA A 191 -4.87 -4.79 -0.26
CA ALA A 191 -4.05 -5.80 0.40
C ALA A 191 -4.91 -6.83 1.14
N GLY A 192 -5.92 -6.36 1.87
CA GLY A 192 -6.89 -7.23 2.54
C GLY A 192 -7.66 -8.12 1.57
N LEU A 193 -8.16 -7.54 0.46
CA LEU A 193 -8.83 -8.30 -0.59
C LEU A 193 -7.92 -9.32 -1.26
N GLY A 194 -6.66 -8.98 -1.51
CA GLY A 194 -5.65 -9.88 -2.07
C GLY A 194 -5.32 -11.05 -1.12
N LEU A 195 -5.18 -10.78 0.18
CA LEU A 195 -5.00 -11.84 1.17
C LEU A 195 -6.20 -12.79 1.20
N VAL A 196 -7.43 -12.27 1.20
CA VAL A 196 -8.64 -13.11 1.15
C VAL A 196 -8.69 -13.93 -0.15
N HIS A 197 -8.29 -13.36 -1.28
CA HIS A 197 -8.18 -14.11 -2.53
C HIS A 197 -7.16 -15.25 -2.44
N GLY A 198 -6.04 -15.05 -1.73
CA GLY A 198 -5.06 -16.10 -1.43
C GLY A 198 -5.52 -17.14 -0.39
N GLY A 199 -6.77 -17.07 0.08
CA GLY A 199 -7.35 -18.03 1.02
C GLY A 199 -7.11 -17.71 2.49
N LEU A 200 -7.04 -16.43 2.89
CA LEU A 200 -6.92 -16.03 4.29
C LEU A 200 -8.09 -16.54 5.14
N ASP A 201 -7.79 -17.21 6.26
CA ASP A 201 -8.78 -17.61 7.27
C ASP A 201 -8.83 -16.62 8.43
N SER A 202 -7.66 -16.20 8.93
CA SER A 202 -7.51 -15.41 10.15
C SER A 202 -6.53 -14.25 9.98
N TYR A 203 -7.00 -13.03 10.21
CA TYR A 203 -6.17 -11.83 10.29
C TYR A 203 -5.93 -11.43 11.75
N VAL A 204 -4.67 -11.26 12.14
CA VAL A 204 -4.28 -10.92 13.53
C VAL A 204 -3.46 -9.64 13.50
N ALA A 205 -3.90 -8.58 14.20
CA ALA A 205 -3.14 -7.33 14.22
C ALA A 205 -3.34 -6.51 15.49
N TYR A 206 -2.29 -5.79 15.87
CA TYR A 206 -2.35 -4.69 16.82
C TYR A 206 -2.31 -3.36 16.04
N PRO A 207 -3.17 -2.37 16.35
CA PRO A 207 -3.22 -1.12 15.62
C PRO A 207 -1.88 -0.38 15.59
N MET A 208 -1.32 -0.21 14.40
CA MET A 208 -0.12 0.58 14.15
C MET A 208 -0.24 1.29 12.79
N THR A 209 -0.21 2.62 12.76
CA THR A 209 -0.22 3.37 11.48
C THR A 209 1.03 3.00 10.65
N PRO A 210 0.92 2.78 9.32
CA PRO A 210 -0.26 2.92 8.48
C PRO A 210 -1.10 1.65 8.30
N SER A 211 -0.77 0.52 8.93
CA SER A 211 -1.51 -0.75 8.74
C SER A 211 -2.84 -0.83 9.51
N SER A 212 -3.14 0.11 10.41
CA SER A 212 -4.39 0.10 11.19
C SER A 212 -5.66 0.10 10.35
N SER A 213 -5.68 0.76 9.19
CA SER A 213 -6.90 0.78 8.35
C SER A 213 -7.18 -0.57 7.69
N LEU A 214 -6.16 -1.43 7.48
CA LEU A 214 -6.36 -2.82 7.06
C LEU A 214 -7.13 -3.61 8.12
N LEU A 215 -6.78 -3.46 9.41
CA LEU A 215 -7.51 -4.08 10.52
C LEU A 215 -8.97 -3.61 10.55
N HIS A 216 -9.22 -2.31 10.44
CA HIS A 216 -10.58 -1.76 10.43
C HIS A 216 -11.39 -2.27 9.23
N PHE A 217 -10.80 -2.31 8.04
CA PHE A 217 -11.47 -2.81 6.83
C PHE A 217 -11.86 -4.28 6.98
N LEU A 218 -10.90 -5.15 7.32
CA LEU A 218 -11.17 -6.58 7.47
C LEU A 218 -12.14 -6.85 8.62
N ALA A 219 -12.05 -6.14 9.75
CA ALA A 219 -13.00 -6.28 10.85
C ALA A 219 -14.44 -5.92 10.41
N ASN A 220 -14.60 -4.84 9.65
CA ASN A 220 -15.91 -4.43 9.11
C ASN A 220 -16.46 -5.40 8.06
N ARG A 221 -15.60 -6.20 7.42
CA ARG A 221 -15.95 -7.14 6.34
C ARG A 221 -15.82 -8.61 6.74
N ALA A 222 -15.56 -8.90 8.01
CA ALA A 222 -15.22 -10.25 8.46
C ALA A 222 -16.31 -11.27 8.14
N GLU A 223 -17.58 -10.89 8.34
CA GLU A 223 -18.73 -11.74 8.01
C GLU A 223 -18.90 -11.93 6.50
N ASP A 224 -18.84 -10.83 5.74
CA ASP A 224 -18.96 -10.84 4.26
C ASP A 224 -17.88 -11.72 3.60
N LEU A 225 -16.66 -11.69 4.16
CA LEU A 225 -15.48 -12.38 3.64
C LEU A 225 -15.25 -13.76 4.29
N ALA A 226 -16.08 -14.14 5.26
CA ALA A 226 -15.98 -15.39 6.01
C ALA A 226 -14.61 -15.62 6.68
N ILE A 227 -13.99 -14.55 7.20
CA ILE A 227 -12.69 -14.61 7.91
C ILE A 227 -12.85 -14.26 9.40
N ARG A 228 -11.86 -14.64 10.20
CA ARG A 228 -11.72 -14.17 11.58
C ARG A 228 -10.76 -13.00 11.64
N VAL A 229 -11.09 -11.99 12.45
CA VAL A 229 -10.22 -10.85 12.73
C VAL A 229 -9.99 -10.75 14.23
N ILE A 230 -8.73 -10.77 14.65
CA ILE A 230 -8.34 -10.78 16.06
C ILE A 230 -7.43 -9.58 16.36
N HIS A 231 -7.71 -8.92 17.48
CA HIS A 231 -6.96 -7.79 18.00
C HIS A 231 -6.36 -8.15 19.37
N PRO A 232 -5.11 -8.66 19.41
CA PRO A 232 -4.39 -8.96 20.66
C PRO A 232 -3.87 -7.70 21.35
N GLU A 233 -3.22 -7.88 22.50
CA GLU A 233 -2.76 -6.82 23.39
C GLU A 233 -1.48 -6.08 22.93
N ASN A 234 -0.64 -6.72 22.10
CA ASN A 234 0.59 -6.15 21.54
C ASN A 234 1.11 -7.02 20.36
N GLU A 235 2.17 -6.57 19.69
CA GLU A 235 2.76 -7.25 18.54
C GLU A 235 3.42 -8.60 18.83
N ILE A 236 3.87 -8.86 20.06
CA ILE A 236 4.34 -10.20 20.48
C ILE A 236 3.16 -11.17 20.50
N GLY A 237 2.04 -10.78 21.11
CA GLY A 237 0.80 -11.55 21.12
C GLY A 237 0.27 -11.80 19.70
N VAL A 238 0.39 -10.80 18.81
CA VAL A 238 0.01 -10.92 17.39
C VAL A 238 0.77 -12.04 16.68
N ILE A 239 2.11 -12.02 16.69
CA ILE A 239 2.88 -13.02 15.95
C ILE A 239 2.71 -14.42 16.56
N LEU A 240 2.72 -14.55 17.88
CA LEU A 240 2.57 -15.85 18.54
C LEU A 240 1.19 -16.45 18.31
N MET A 241 0.12 -15.63 18.32
CA MET A 241 -1.24 -16.10 18.02
C MET A 241 -1.38 -16.52 16.56
N ALA A 242 -0.84 -15.74 15.62
CA ALA A 242 -0.88 -16.08 14.19
C ALA A 242 -0.15 -17.41 13.91
N LEU A 243 1.01 -17.65 14.54
CA LEU A 243 1.74 -18.92 14.42
C LEU A 243 0.99 -20.08 15.06
N GLY A 244 0.33 -19.87 16.19
CA GLY A 244 -0.53 -20.88 16.83
C GLY A 244 -1.72 -21.27 15.94
N LEU A 245 -2.34 -20.30 15.28
CA LEU A 245 -3.43 -20.53 14.33
C LEU A 245 -2.94 -21.26 13.07
N ALA A 246 -1.79 -20.85 12.51
CA ALA A 246 -1.16 -21.52 11.37
C ALA A 246 -0.76 -22.96 11.68
N TYR A 247 -0.23 -23.22 12.89
CA TYR A 247 0.01 -24.57 13.41
C TYR A 247 -1.28 -25.42 13.46
N ALA A 248 -2.43 -24.80 13.76
CA ALA A 248 -3.74 -25.45 13.73
C ALA A 248 -4.34 -25.60 12.31
N GLY A 249 -3.67 -25.08 11.28
CA GLY A 249 -4.10 -25.20 9.88
C GLY A 249 -4.91 -24.03 9.34
N GLU A 250 -5.01 -22.91 10.07
CA GLU A 250 -5.66 -21.69 9.57
C GLU A 250 -4.65 -20.81 8.82
N LYS A 251 -4.93 -20.43 7.56
CA LYS A 251 -4.14 -19.47 6.78
C LYS A 251 -4.17 -18.10 7.46
N THR A 252 -3.03 -17.65 8.00
CA THR A 252 -2.94 -16.41 8.75
C THR A 252 -2.13 -15.30 8.09
N ALA A 253 -2.58 -14.06 8.33
CA ALA A 253 -1.83 -12.86 7.99
C ALA A 253 -1.85 -11.83 9.13
N ILE A 254 -0.83 -10.99 9.14
CA ILE A 254 -0.60 -9.94 10.14
C ILE A 254 -0.45 -8.59 9.44
N GLY A 255 -0.92 -7.51 10.06
CA GLY A 255 -0.51 -6.15 9.67
C GLY A 255 0.26 -5.45 10.78
N THR A 256 1.36 -4.79 10.42
CA THR A 256 2.19 -4.03 11.37
C THR A 256 3.00 -2.92 10.66
N SER A 257 3.86 -2.23 11.41
CA SER A 257 4.85 -1.26 10.91
C SER A 257 6.20 -1.50 11.61
N GLY A 258 7.25 -0.77 11.24
CA GLY A 258 8.64 -1.04 11.67
C GLY A 258 8.83 -1.24 13.18
N GLY A 259 8.19 -0.42 14.02
CA GLY A 259 8.27 -0.57 15.48
C GLY A 259 7.63 -1.86 16.00
N GLY A 260 6.46 -2.22 15.46
CA GLY A 260 5.77 -3.47 15.79
C GLY A 260 6.49 -4.70 15.25
N PHE A 261 7.01 -4.62 14.02
CA PHE A 261 7.83 -5.69 13.44
C PHE A 261 9.10 -5.98 14.26
N CYS A 262 9.70 -4.96 14.90
CA CYS A 262 10.81 -5.15 15.83
C CYS A 262 10.45 -6.07 17.00
N LEU A 263 9.24 -5.94 17.55
CA LEU A 263 8.73 -6.80 18.63
C LEU A 263 8.44 -8.23 18.14
N MET A 264 8.19 -8.42 16.84
CA MET A 264 7.88 -9.72 16.25
C MET A 264 9.12 -10.56 15.88
N THR A 265 10.33 -9.98 15.90
CA THR A 265 11.54 -10.63 15.33
C THR A 265 11.90 -11.99 15.95
N GLU A 266 11.64 -12.19 17.24
CA GLU A 266 11.80 -13.51 17.88
C GLU A 266 10.76 -14.51 17.34
N GLY A 267 9.49 -14.10 17.26
CA GLY A 267 8.42 -14.91 16.65
C GLY A 267 8.69 -15.23 15.18
N LEU A 268 9.29 -14.31 14.43
CA LEU A 268 9.72 -14.56 13.05
C LEU A 268 10.81 -15.64 12.98
N SER A 269 11.75 -15.64 13.93
CA SER A 269 12.78 -16.69 14.04
C SER A 269 12.16 -18.04 14.39
N LEU A 270 11.16 -18.05 15.28
CA LEU A 270 10.36 -19.24 15.57
C LEU A 270 9.66 -19.77 14.31
N ALA A 271 9.03 -18.89 13.53
CA ALA A 271 8.37 -19.28 12.27
C ALA A 271 9.35 -19.92 11.28
N GLY A 272 10.56 -19.36 11.16
CA GLY A 272 11.64 -19.91 10.34
C GLY A 272 12.09 -21.30 10.80
N MET A 273 12.43 -21.46 12.08
CA MET A 273 12.89 -22.73 12.65
C MET A 273 11.81 -23.82 12.61
N SER A 274 10.57 -23.49 12.97
CA SER A 274 9.45 -24.45 13.01
C SER A 274 8.76 -24.65 11.66
N GLU A 275 9.25 -23.98 10.61
CA GLU A 275 8.67 -24.00 9.26
C GLU A 275 7.17 -23.69 9.25
N ILE A 276 6.72 -22.77 10.12
CA ILE A 276 5.31 -22.36 10.19
C ILE A 276 5.10 -21.17 9.25
N PRO A 277 4.18 -21.27 8.27
CA PRO A 277 3.90 -20.17 7.35
C PRO A 277 3.24 -19.00 8.08
N VAL A 278 3.62 -17.78 7.69
CA VAL A 278 3.01 -16.54 8.16
C VAL A 278 3.23 -15.44 7.14
N THR A 279 2.19 -14.68 6.82
CA THR A 279 2.28 -13.52 5.93
C THR A 279 2.14 -12.22 6.72
N ILE A 280 3.06 -11.28 6.52
CA ILE A 280 3.11 -10.00 7.25
C ILE A 280 3.01 -8.85 6.25
N VAL A 281 1.93 -8.07 6.33
CA VAL A 281 1.81 -6.77 5.68
C VAL A 281 2.55 -5.74 6.53
N MET A 282 3.69 -5.29 6.02
CA MET A 282 4.63 -4.42 6.73
C MET A 282 4.55 -3.01 6.13
N GLY A 283 3.79 -2.13 6.79
CA GLY A 283 3.61 -0.74 6.37
C GLY A 283 4.73 0.15 6.87
N GLN A 284 5.70 0.48 6.01
CA GLN A 284 6.81 1.35 6.36
C GLN A 284 6.36 2.78 6.65
N ARG A 285 7.05 3.39 7.62
CA ARG A 285 6.92 4.80 7.99
C ARG A 285 8.28 5.31 8.52
N PRO A 286 8.54 6.62 8.55
CA PRO A 286 9.80 7.15 9.05
C PRO A 286 10.11 6.65 10.47
N GLY A 287 11.22 5.92 10.62
CA GLY A 287 11.88 5.64 11.89
C GLY A 287 13.07 6.59 12.14
N PRO A 288 13.98 6.27 13.08
CA PRO A 288 13.96 5.12 14.00
C PRO A 288 12.94 5.30 15.15
N SER A 289 12.67 4.21 15.88
CA SER A 289 11.70 4.19 17.00
C SER A 289 10.30 4.66 16.54
N THR A 290 9.62 5.53 17.29
CA THR A 290 8.32 6.10 16.88
C THR A 290 8.42 6.86 15.56
N GLY A 291 9.53 7.57 15.36
CA GLY A 291 9.79 8.44 14.21
C GLY A 291 8.62 9.38 13.90
N ILE A 292 8.13 9.36 12.66
CA ILE A 292 7.03 10.23 12.21
C ILE A 292 5.87 9.35 11.68
N PRO A 293 4.93 8.94 12.54
CA PRO A 293 4.09 7.76 12.28
C PRO A 293 3.05 7.91 11.17
N THR A 294 2.70 9.14 10.79
CA THR A 294 1.63 9.45 9.82
C THR A 294 2.16 9.79 8.43
N TYR A 295 3.43 9.50 8.18
CA TYR A 295 4.15 9.87 6.97
C TYR A 295 4.83 8.67 6.31
N THR A 296 5.34 8.86 5.10
CA THR A 296 5.94 7.76 4.31
C THR A 296 7.46 7.74 4.43
N ALA A 297 8.02 6.53 4.40
CA ALA A 297 9.43 6.28 4.18
C ALA A 297 9.63 4.86 3.65
N GLN A 298 10.78 4.61 3.03
CA GLN A 298 11.24 3.32 2.55
C GLN A 298 12.50 2.88 3.32
N THR A 299 12.45 2.94 4.65
CA THR A 299 13.62 2.81 5.54
C THR A 299 13.85 1.42 6.10
N ASP A 300 13.00 0.45 5.78
CA ASP A 300 12.98 -0.82 6.51
C ASP A 300 13.33 -2.04 5.64
N LEU A 301 13.72 -1.83 4.37
CA LEU A 301 14.10 -2.90 3.44
C LEU A 301 15.17 -3.82 4.04
N HIS A 302 16.32 -3.29 4.44
CA HIS A 302 17.37 -4.12 5.03
C HIS A 302 17.00 -4.64 6.41
N PHE A 303 16.09 -3.99 7.12
CA PHE A 303 15.60 -4.51 8.38
C PHE A 303 14.79 -5.80 8.14
N VAL A 304 13.81 -5.80 7.23
CA VAL A 304 13.01 -7.00 6.93
C VAL A 304 13.83 -8.12 6.27
N LEU A 305 14.83 -7.78 5.46
CA LEU A 305 15.70 -8.77 4.82
C LEU A 305 16.56 -9.54 5.83
N ASN A 306 16.92 -8.92 6.96
CA ASN A 306 17.85 -9.46 7.95
C ASN A 306 17.21 -9.68 9.33
N ALA A 307 15.88 -9.65 9.43
CA ALA A 307 15.17 -9.81 10.69
C ALA A 307 15.12 -11.28 11.15
N GLY A 308 15.27 -11.47 12.46
CA GLY A 308 15.32 -12.77 13.12
C GLY A 308 16.75 -13.30 13.27
N GLN A 309 17.01 -14.03 14.36
CA GLN A 309 18.30 -14.69 14.56
C GLN A 309 18.43 -15.95 13.71
N GLY A 310 19.64 -16.24 13.23
CA GLY A 310 19.94 -17.39 12.37
C GLY A 310 19.59 -17.18 10.90
N GLU A 311 19.69 -18.25 10.11
CA GLU A 311 19.52 -18.21 8.65
C GLU A 311 18.34 -19.08 8.24
N PHE A 312 17.31 -18.46 7.66
CA PHE A 312 16.11 -19.14 7.15
C PHE A 312 15.56 -18.40 5.93
N PRO A 313 14.92 -19.10 4.99
CA PRO A 313 14.35 -18.48 3.80
C PRO A 313 13.13 -17.61 4.16
N ARG A 314 12.93 -16.54 3.39
CA ARG A 314 11.77 -15.65 3.48
C ARG A 314 11.45 -15.02 2.14
N LEU A 315 10.15 -14.83 1.88
CA LEU A 315 9.65 -14.07 0.74
C LEU A 315 9.47 -12.60 1.14
N VAL A 316 10.00 -11.67 0.35
CA VAL A 316 9.77 -10.23 0.52
C VAL A 316 9.38 -9.64 -0.83
N VAL A 317 8.20 -9.03 -0.87
CA VAL A 317 7.63 -8.39 -2.07
C VAL A 317 7.27 -6.94 -1.79
N ALA A 318 7.39 -6.05 -2.76
CA ALA A 318 7.11 -4.62 -2.62
C ALA A 318 6.27 -4.09 -3.80
N PRO A 319 4.94 -4.24 -3.74
CA PRO A 319 4.05 -3.69 -4.77
C PRO A 319 4.13 -2.17 -4.82
N GLY A 320 3.88 -1.59 -6.00
CA GLY A 320 3.91 -0.13 -6.24
C GLY A 320 2.56 0.48 -6.55
N ASP A 321 1.52 -0.33 -6.78
CA ASP A 321 0.14 0.10 -7.01
C ASP A 321 -0.88 -0.92 -6.49
N LEU A 322 -2.18 -0.69 -6.73
CA LEU A 322 -3.26 -1.52 -6.21
C LEU A 322 -3.31 -2.89 -6.88
N GLU A 323 -3.12 -2.95 -8.20
CA GLU A 323 -3.14 -4.19 -8.97
C GLU A 323 -2.01 -5.13 -8.52
N GLU A 324 -0.80 -4.59 -8.35
CA GLU A 324 0.34 -5.34 -7.79
C GLU A 324 0.08 -5.70 -6.33
N THR A 325 -0.53 -4.81 -5.54
CA THR A 325 -0.86 -5.09 -4.13
C THR A 325 -1.81 -6.26 -4.01
N TYR A 326 -2.87 -6.31 -4.83
CA TYR A 326 -3.80 -7.43 -4.85
C TYR A 326 -3.09 -8.75 -5.19
N ALA A 327 -2.39 -8.78 -6.33
CA ALA A 327 -1.75 -9.98 -6.85
C ALA A 327 -0.67 -10.50 -5.89
N TRP A 328 0.20 -9.63 -5.39
CA TRP A 328 1.31 -10.03 -4.52
C TRP A 328 0.89 -10.30 -3.08
N SER A 329 -0.21 -9.75 -2.59
CA SER A 329 -0.76 -10.13 -1.29
C SER A 329 -1.34 -11.55 -1.34
N SER A 330 -2.04 -11.88 -2.42
CA SER A 330 -2.52 -13.25 -2.69
C SER A 330 -1.36 -14.23 -2.86
N ALA A 331 -0.40 -13.90 -3.75
CA ALA A 331 0.77 -14.74 -4.00
C ALA A 331 1.63 -14.94 -2.75
N ALA A 332 1.85 -13.90 -1.94
CA ALA A 332 2.64 -14.00 -0.72
C ALA A 332 2.03 -14.98 0.27
N LEU A 333 0.70 -14.96 0.44
CA LEU A 333 0.01 -15.90 1.32
C LEU A 333 0.11 -17.34 0.79
N MET A 334 -0.20 -17.55 -0.49
CA MET A 334 -0.16 -18.89 -1.09
C MET A 334 1.26 -19.46 -1.09
N LEU A 335 2.28 -18.67 -1.47
CA LEU A 335 3.68 -19.10 -1.48
C LEU A 335 4.25 -19.30 -0.07
N SER A 336 3.84 -18.49 0.92
CA SER A 336 4.18 -18.71 2.33
C SER A 336 3.76 -20.10 2.77
N TRP A 337 2.52 -20.50 2.45
CA TRP A 337 1.97 -21.81 2.78
C TRP A 337 2.57 -22.95 1.95
N ARG A 338 2.76 -22.71 0.65
CA ARG A 338 3.35 -23.69 -0.28
C ARG A 338 4.75 -24.09 0.17
N TYR A 339 5.59 -23.11 0.50
CA TYR A 339 7.00 -23.33 0.85
C TYR A 339 7.24 -23.37 2.36
N GLN A 340 6.24 -23.08 3.18
CA GLN A 340 6.37 -23.04 4.65
C GLN A 340 7.48 -22.07 5.09
N VAL A 341 7.38 -20.83 4.60
CA VAL A 341 8.32 -19.75 4.91
C VAL A 341 7.56 -18.49 5.33
N PRO A 342 8.15 -17.61 6.14
CA PRO A 342 7.61 -16.27 6.33
C PRO A 342 7.57 -15.49 5.02
N ALA A 343 6.46 -14.81 4.76
CA ALA A 343 6.31 -13.88 3.64
C ALA A 343 6.01 -12.46 4.15
N ILE A 344 6.58 -11.46 3.50
CA ILE A 344 6.45 -10.04 3.87
C ILE A 344 5.99 -9.26 2.64
N VAL A 345 4.80 -8.67 2.74
CA VAL A 345 4.32 -7.66 1.79
C VAL A 345 4.76 -6.30 2.31
N LEU A 346 5.86 -5.80 1.76
CA LEU A 346 6.50 -4.56 2.16
C LEU A 346 5.87 -3.38 1.42
N THR A 347 5.08 -2.58 2.14
CA THR A 347 4.44 -1.37 1.63
C THR A 347 4.95 -0.14 2.39
N ASP A 348 4.42 1.03 2.10
CA ASP A 348 4.65 2.24 2.87
C ASP A 348 3.37 3.08 2.96
N LYS A 349 3.36 4.09 3.83
CA LYS A 349 2.17 4.91 4.08
C LYS A 349 1.53 5.49 2.80
N THR A 350 2.32 5.81 1.77
CA THR A 350 1.79 6.38 0.51
C THR A 350 0.93 5.39 -0.23
N LEU A 351 1.38 4.14 -0.36
CA LEU A 351 0.58 3.10 -1.00
C LEU A 351 -0.54 2.61 -0.07
N ALA A 352 -0.23 2.36 1.21
CA ALA A 352 -1.16 1.82 2.19
C ALA A 352 -2.42 2.69 2.37
N GLU A 353 -2.26 4.01 2.47
CA GLU A 353 -3.37 4.95 2.73
C GLU A 353 -3.70 5.86 1.53
N GLY A 354 -2.91 5.83 0.46
CA GLY A 354 -3.29 6.47 -0.80
C GLY A 354 -4.47 5.76 -1.43
N ALA A 355 -5.37 6.52 -2.06
CA ALA A 355 -6.51 5.95 -2.76
C ALA A 355 -6.33 6.08 -4.27
N TYR A 356 -6.59 5.00 -5.01
CA TYR A 356 -6.38 4.94 -6.46
C TYR A 356 -7.63 4.36 -7.12
N SER A 357 -7.83 4.67 -8.40
CA SER A 357 -8.71 3.86 -9.24
C SER A 357 -8.17 2.43 -9.30
N PHE A 358 -9.01 1.46 -8.97
CA PHE A 358 -8.64 0.05 -8.98
C PHE A 358 -9.29 -0.67 -10.16
N ASP A 359 -8.48 -1.20 -11.07
CA ASP A 359 -8.95 -1.95 -12.24
C ASP A 359 -8.65 -3.44 -12.07
N THR A 360 -9.69 -4.23 -11.76
CA THR A 360 -9.54 -5.67 -11.64
C THR A 360 -9.15 -6.35 -12.95
N GLY A 361 -9.43 -5.72 -14.10
CA GLY A 361 -9.02 -6.22 -15.42
C GLY A 361 -7.55 -6.02 -15.72
N ALA A 362 -6.85 -5.15 -14.98
CA ALA A 362 -5.42 -4.88 -15.13
C ALA A 362 -4.54 -5.76 -14.22
N ILE A 363 -5.14 -6.56 -13.34
CA ILE A 363 -4.44 -7.48 -12.44
C ILE A 363 -3.82 -8.61 -13.27
N ILE A 364 -2.53 -8.87 -13.04
CA ILE A 364 -1.88 -10.10 -13.49
C ILE A 364 -2.12 -11.13 -12.37
N PRO A 365 -3.05 -12.09 -12.55
CA PRO A 365 -3.39 -13.01 -11.47
C PRO A 365 -2.19 -13.92 -11.15
N PRO A 366 -1.88 -14.12 -9.86
CA PRO A 366 -0.84 -15.07 -9.50
C PRO A 366 -1.32 -16.51 -9.79
N PRO A 367 -0.40 -17.45 -10.09
CA PRO A 367 -0.69 -18.86 -10.05
C PRO A 367 -1.30 -19.28 -8.72
N ASP A 368 -2.28 -20.18 -8.79
CA ASP A 368 -2.91 -20.78 -7.61
C ASP A 368 -1.99 -21.83 -6.99
N HIS A 369 -1.83 -21.80 -5.67
CA HIS A 369 -1.01 -22.76 -4.95
C HIS A 369 -1.66 -23.18 -3.63
N GLU A 370 -1.65 -24.49 -3.41
CA GLU A 370 -2.03 -25.09 -2.13
C GLU A 370 -0.80 -25.69 -1.43
N PRO A 371 -0.82 -25.76 -0.08
CA PRO A 371 0.25 -26.38 0.68
C PRO A 371 0.35 -27.87 0.33
N VAL A 372 1.57 -28.40 0.41
CA VAL A 372 1.78 -29.85 0.33
C VAL A 372 1.27 -30.48 1.62
N LEU A 373 0.26 -31.37 1.52
CA LEU A 373 -0.30 -32.08 2.66
C LEU A 373 0.20 -33.53 2.71
N TRP A 374 0.34 -34.07 3.91
CA TRP A 374 0.63 -35.48 4.12
C TRP A 374 -0.54 -36.34 3.65
N ASP A 375 -0.25 -37.36 2.84
CA ASP A 375 -1.24 -38.25 2.22
C ASP A 375 -1.84 -39.30 3.17
N GLY A 376 -1.29 -39.41 4.39
CA GLY A 376 -1.69 -40.40 5.39
C GLY A 376 -0.92 -41.72 5.30
N ALA A 377 0.08 -41.83 4.42
CA ALA A 377 0.90 -43.03 4.28
C ALA A 377 2.08 -43.02 5.28
N GLY A 378 2.28 -44.16 5.95
CA GLY A 378 3.43 -44.39 6.83
C GLY A 378 3.35 -43.63 8.16
N GLU A 379 4.51 -43.44 8.79
CA GLU A 379 4.64 -42.62 9.99
C GLU A 379 4.80 -41.15 9.58
N TYR A 380 3.98 -40.27 10.14
CA TYR A 380 4.10 -38.83 9.86
C TYR A 380 5.36 -38.24 10.51
N ARG A 381 6.18 -37.58 9.69
CA ARG A 381 7.39 -36.86 10.09
C ARG A 381 7.30 -35.42 9.61
N ARG A 382 7.01 -34.50 10.53
CA ARG A 382 6.77 -33.07 10.24
C ARG A 382 7.90 -32.41 9.45
N TYR A 383 9.14 -32.84 9.67
CA TYR A 383 10.33 -32.22 9.09
C TYR A 383 11.09 -33.17 8.16
N VAL A 384 10.40 -34.17 7.59
CA VAL A 384 10.99 -35.13 6.64
C VAL A 384 11.80 -34.44 5.55
N GLN A 385 12.97 -34.97 5.26
CA GLN A 385 13.83 -34.46 4.20
C GLN A 385 13.24 -34.79 2.83
N THR A 386 13.01 -33.77 2.01
CA THR A 386 12.54 -33.89 0.63
C THR A 386 13.53 -33.23 -0.33
N GLU A 387 13.44 -33.57 -1.62
CA GLU A 387 14.30 -33.01 -2.67
C GLU A 387 14.17 -31.47 -2.76
N ASP A 388 12.95 -30.96 -2.63
CA ASP A 388 12.63 -29.53 -2.66
C ASP A 388 12.74 -28.84 -1.29
N GLY A 389 13.06 -29.59 -0.23
CA GLY A 389 13.13 -29.09 1.16
C GLY A 389 11.77 -28.79 1.81
N VAL A 390 10.64 -29.03 1.14
CA VAL A 390 9.29 -28.79 1.65
C VAL A 390 8.69 -30.09 2.21
N SER A 391 8.65 -30.22 3.53
CA SER A 391 8.00 -31.37 4.19
C SER A 391 6.47 -31.28 4.11
N PRO A 392 5.73 -32.36 3.79
CA PRO A 392 4.27 -32.35 3.80
C PRO A 392 3.69 -31.95 5.17
N LEU A 393 2.67 -31.08 5.19
CA LEU A 393 1.98 -30.64 6.39
C LEU A 393 0.89 -31.62 6.83
N ALA A 394 0.73 -31.77 8.13
CA ALA A 394 -0.46 -32.27 8.79
C ALA A 394 -0.77 -31.37 9.98
N PHE A 395 -2.04 -31.32 10.37
CA PHE A 395 -2.52 -30.43 11.44
C PHE A 395 -3.01 -31.23 12.66
N PRO A 396 -2.96 -30.66 13.88
CA PRO A 396 -3.47 -31.31 15.08
C PRO A 396 -4.89 -31.86 14.89
N GLY A 397 -5.12 -33.08 15.37
CA GLY A 397 -6.39 -33.80 15.21
C GLY A 397 -6.47 -34.71 13.98
N ARG A 398 -5.51 -34.64 13.06
CA ARG A 398 -5.39 -35.61 11.96
C ARG A 398 -5.01 -36.99 12.50
N GLU A 399 -5.84 -37.99 12.22
CA GLU A 399 -5.58 -39.39 12.61
C GLU A 399 -4.23 -39.88 12.07
N GLY A 400 -3.46 -40.56 12.93
CA GLY A 400 -2.14 -41.10 12.57
C GLY A 400 -1.00 -40.06 12.53
N ALA A 401 -1.27 -38.76 12.70
CA ALA A 401 -0.26 -37.72 12.70
C ALA A 401 0.05 -37.21 14.12
N ILE A 402 1.30 -37.29 14.55
CA ILE A 402 1.82 -36.55 15.70
C ILE A 402 2.50 -35.29 15.16
N VAL A 403 1.82 -34.16 15.25
CA VAL A 403 2.35 -32.87 14.77
C VAL A 403 3.14 -32.19 15.89
N LYS A 404 4.44 -31.96 15.66
CA LYS A 404 5.32 -31.24 16.60
C LYS A 404 5.85 -29.96 15.99
N ALA A 405 5.86 -28.88 16.76
CA ALA A 405 6.56 -27.64 16.44
C ALA A 405 7.70 -27.43 17.45
N SER A 406 8.90 -27.11 16.97
CA SER A 406 10.07 -26.90 17.83
C SER A 406 10.77 -25.58 17.49
N SER A 407 11.15 -24.84 18.52
CA SER A 407 12.06 -23.69 18.40
C SER A 407 13.54 -24.07 18.50
N TYR A 408 13.83 -25.34 18.84
CA TYR A 408 15.17 -25.91 18.92
C TYR A 408 15.52 -26.63 17.61
N ALA A 409 16.82 -26.85 17.35
CA ALA A 409 17.24 -27.76 16.30
C ALA A 409 16.61 -29.14 16.53
N HIS A 410 16.15 -29.79 15.46
CA HIS A 410 15.33 -31.00 15.56
C HIS A 410 15.55 -31.98 14.41
N ASP A 411 15.23 -33.25 14.68
CA ASP A 411 15.19 -34.32 13.70
C ASP A 411 13.93 -34.26 12.82
N GLU A 412 13.80 -35.17 11.84
CA GLU A 412 12.63 -35.25 10.95
C GLU A 412 11.28 -35.43 11.69
N ALA A 413 11.30 -36.05 12.87
CA ALA A 413 10.12 -36.30 13.70
C ALA A 413 9.81 -35.13 14.64
N GLY A 414 10.65 -34.09 14.67
CA GLY A 414 10.51 -32.89 15.50
C GLY A 414 11.00 -33.05 16.93
N PHE A 415 11.86 -34.03 17.23
CA PHE A 415 12.54 -34.14 18.53
C PHE A 415 13.80 -33.30 18.53
N THR A 416 14.12 -32.69 19.67
CA THR A 416 15.28 -31.82 19.79
C THR A 416 16.59 -32.58 19.58
N THR A 417 17.52 -31.98 18.85
CA THR A 417 18.85 -32.56 18.58
C THR A 417 19.96 -31.54 18.78
N GLU A 418 21.12 -32.05 19.18
CA GLU A 418 22.41 -31.35 19.20
C GLU A 418 23.45 -32.11 18.38
N ASP A 419 23.03 -33.16 17.65
CA ASP A 419 23.92 -33.90 16.77
C ASP A 419 24.37 -32.99 15.62
N PRO A 420 25.69 -32.89 15.35
CA PRO A 420 26.21 -31.98 14.33
C PRO A 420 25.76 -32.36 12.91
N THR A 421 25.45 -33.63 12.65
CA THR A 421 24.99 -34.10 11.33
C THR A 421 23.54 -33.68 11.11
N GLU A 422 22.67 -33.96 12.07
CA GLU A 422 21.25 -33.60 12.00
C GLU A 422 21.06 -32.07 11.96
N ALA A 423 21.82 -31.32 12.75
CA ALA A 423 21.80 -29.86 12.73
C ALA A 423 22.22 -29.29 11.36
N ARG A 424 23.24 -29.88 10.72
CA ARG A 424 23.64 -29.50 9.35
C ARG A 424 22.55 -29.82 8.34
N GLU A 425 21.97 -31.01 8.41
CA GLU A 425 20.93 -31.46 7.48
C GLU A 425 19.65 -30.62 7.57
N LEU A 426 19.27 -30.18 8.78
CA LEU A 426 18.19 -29.22 8.99
C LEU A 426 18.51 -27.89 8.30
N GLN A 427 19.71 -27.35 8.48
CA GLN A 427 20.10 -26.10 7.84
C GLN A 427 20.12 -26.22 6.31
N GLU A 428 20.69 -27.29 5.77
CA GLU A 428 20.73 -27.54 4.33
C GLU A 428 19.32 -27.70 3.74
N LYS A 429 18.37 -28.27 4.48
CA LYS A 429 16.95 -28.36 4.09
C LYS A 429 16.32 -26.97 3.96
N LEU A 430 16.51 -26.10 4.96
CA LEU A 430 15.99 -24.72 4.92
C LEU A 430 16.55 -23.95 3.72
N LEU A 431 17.84 -24.16 3.38
CA LEU A 431 18.45 -23.57 2.19
C LEU A 431 17.86 -24.13 0.88
N ARG A 432 17.68 -25.46 0.77
CA ARG A 432 17.02 -26.09 -0.39
C ARG A 432 15.62 -25.52 -0.63
N LYS A 433 14.82 -25.40 0.43
CA LYS A 433 13.50 -24.77 0.38
C LYS A 433 13.54 -23.34 -0.17
N GLY A 434 14.54 -22.55 0.24
CA GLY A 434 14.75 -21.21 -0.29
C GLY A 434 15.08 -21.17 -1.79
N GLU A 435 15.86 -22.13 -2.28
CA GLU A 435 16.13 -22.28 -3.71
C GLU A 435 14.89 -22.74 -4.48
N SER A 436 14.10 -23.67 -3.94
CA SER A 436 12.82 -24.09 -4.55
C SER A 436 11.83 -22.93 -4.69
N LEU A 437 11.72 -22.08 -3.67
CA LEU A 437 10.92 -20.85 -3.74
C LEU A 437 11.44 -19.88 -4.82
N LYS A 438 12.75 -19.73 -4.94
CA LYS A 438 13.39 -18.87 -5.94
C LYS A 438 13.18 -19.38 -7.36
N GLU A 439 13.18 -20.69 -7.57
CA GLU A 439 12.85 -21.30 -8.85
C GLU A 439 11.39 -21.05 -9.24
N GLU A 440 10.47 -21.18 -8.29
CA GLU A 440 9.05 -20.84 -8.50
C GLU A 440 8.88 -19.36 -8.86
N LEU A 441 9.49 -18.44 -8.12
CA LEU A 441 9.44 -17.01 -8.41
C LEU A 441 10.02 -16.62 -9.79
N ALA A 442 10.79 -17.50 -10.43
CA ALA A 442 11.25 -17.29 -11.79
C ALA A 442 10.11 -17.36 -12.83
N THR A 443 8.96 -17.93 -12.47
CA THR A 443 7.72 -17.97 -13.28
C THR A 443 6.84 -16.72 -13.10
N TYR A 444 7.09 -15.95 -12.04
CA TYR A 444 6.36 -14.73 -11.69
C TYR A 444 6.97 -13.49 -12.37
N PRO A 445 6.16 -12.43 -12.60
CA PRO A 445 6.66 -11.12 -13.00
C PRO A 445 7.35 -10.44 -11.79
N ALA A 446 8.56 -10.88 -11.45
CA ALA A 446 9.29 -10.41 -10.27
C ALA A 446 10.01 -9.06 -10.51
N VAL A 447 10.16 -8.65 -11.77
CA VAL A 447 10.65 -7.33 -12.18
C VAL A 447 9.77 -6.76 -13.29
N MET A 448 9.25 -5.56 -13.09
CA MET A 448 8.44 -4.83 -14.07
C MET A 448 9.26 -3.76 -14.77
N THR A 449 8.91 -3.49 -16.03
CA THR A 449 9.54 -2.40 -16.80
C THR A 449 8.53 -1.58 -17.58
N TYR A 450 8.75 -0.27 -17.63
CA TYR A 450 7.89 0.69 -18.31
C TYR A 450 8.73 1.59 -19.23
N GLY A 451 8.21 1.94 -20.41
CA GLY A 451 8.96 2.68 -21.43
C GLY A 451 9.82 1.80 -22.35
N ALA A 452 10.53 2.43 -23.28
CA ALA A 452 11.28 1.75 -24.34
C ALA A 452 12.52 1.03 -23.81
N ARG A 453 12.83 -0.15 -24.37
CA ARG A 453 13.98 -0.97 -23.96
C ARG A 453 15.34 -0.29 -24.23
N ASP A 454 15.40 0.55 -25.26
CA ASP A 454 16.57 1.25 -25.77
C ASP A 454 16.59 2.75 -25.44
N ALA A 455 15.88 3.16 -24.38
CA ALA A 455 15.75 4.54 -23.92
C ALA A 455 17.09 5.26 -23.64
N GLY A 456 18.18 4.53 -23.37
CA GLY A 456 19.50 5.10 -23.03
C GLY A 456 19.57 5.80 -21.67
N MET A 457 18.43 5.97 -20.99
CA MET A 457 18.28 6.42 -19.61
C MET A 457 17.32 5.49 -18.88
N THR A 458 17.65 5.14 -17.64
CA THR A 458 16.85 4.26 -16.80
C THR A 458 16.67 4.82 -15.40
N ILE A 459 15.44 4.72 -14.88
CA ILE A 459 15.09 4.99 -13.50
C ILE A 459 14.81 3.64 -12.83
N ALA A 460 15.66 3.26 -11.88
CA ALA A 460 15.41 2.16 -10.97
C ALA A 460 14.65 2.69 -9.75
N CYS A 461 13.52 2.08 -9.40
CA CYS A 461 12.74 2.43 -8.22
C CYS A 461 12.05 1.20 -7.63
N TRP A 462 11.37 1.34 -6.50
CA TRP A 462 10.60 0.25 -5.90
C TRP A 462 9.44 0.78 -5.06
N GLY A 463 8.47 -0.08 -4.77
CA GLY A 463 7.30 0.26 -3.97
C GLY A 463 6.52 1.46 -4.52
N SER A 464 5.99 2.30 -3.63
CA SER A 464 5.15 3.46 -3.97
C SER A 464 5.78 4.50 -4.91
N GLN A 465 7.10 4.43 -5.15
CA GLN A 465 7.78 5.36 -6.06
C GLN A 465 7.47 5.08 -7.53
N LYS A 466 6.91 3.91 -7.85
CA LYS A 466 6.56 3.44 -9.19
C LYS A 466 5.95 4.55 -10.04
N TRP A 467 4.81 5.10 -9.63
CA TRP A 467 4.06 6.04 -10.46
C TRP A 467 4.73 7.40 -10.60
N ALA A 468 5.38 7.90 -9.54
CA ALA A 468 6.17 9.13 -9.64
C ALA A 468 7.31 8.97 -10.66
N CYS A 469 7.97 7.81 -10.68
CA CYS A 469 9.03 7.51 -11.63
C CYS A 469 8.51 7.29 -13.05
N ILE A 470 7.37 6.61 -13.22
CA ILE A 470 6.74 6.41 -14.54
C ILE A 470 6.38 7.76 -15.16
N GLU A 471 5.69 8.62 -14.41
CA GLU A 471 5.29 9.93 -14.93
C GLU A 471 6.52 10.82 -15.19
N ALA A 472 7.51 10.87 -14.28
CA ALA A 472 8.71 11.66 -14.50
C ALA A 472 9.58 11.13 -15.65
N ALA A 473 9.53 9.83 -15.95
CA ALA A 473 10.26 9.23 -17.07
C ALA A 473 9.81 9.75 -18.44
N GLU A 474 8.55 10.20 -18.57
CA GLU A 474 7.99 10.72 -19.82
C GLU A 474 8.78 11.93 -20.32
N GLU A 475 9.18 12.85 -19.42
CA GLU A 475 9.97 14.06 -19.75
C GLU A 475 11.34 13.73 -20.34
N PHE A 476 11.96 12.63 -19.90
CA PHE A 476 13.30 12.23 -20.33
C PHE A 476 13.28 11.14 -21.41
N GLY A 477 12.11 10.58 -21.75
CA GLY A 477 12.02 9.36 -22.54
C GLY A 477 12.74 8.18 -21.89
N ALA A 478 12.82 8.16 -20.56
CA ALA A 478 13.55 7.15 -19.79
C ALA A 478 12.74 5.86 -19.63
N ARG A 479 13.43 4.74 -19.37
CA ARG A 479 12.80 3.49 -18.95
C ARG A 479 12.69 3.43 -17.43
N VAL A 480 11.61 2.90 -16.90
CA VAL A 480 11.51 2.56 -15.48
C VAL A 480 11.70 1.06 -15.28
N VAL A 481 12.48 0.66 -14.27
CA VAL A 481 12.67 -0.73 -13.85
C VAL A 481 12.37 -0.86 -12.36
N GLN A 482 11.44 -1.74 -12.02
CA GLN A 482 10.92 -1.93 -10.66
C GLN A 482 11.03 -3.40 -10.25
N PRO A 483 11.77 -3.76 -9.20
CA PRO A 483 11.69 -5.09 -8.61
C PRO A 483 10.43 -5.19 -7.74
N LEU A 484 9.60 -6.19 -8.00
CA LEU A 484 8.47 -6.56 -7.16
C LEU A 484 8.88 -7.56 -6.08
N VAL A 485 9.83 -8.44 -6.37
CA VAL A 485 10.42 -9.35 -5.40
C VAL A 485 11.78 -8.82 -4.96
N LEU A 486 11.98 -8.73 -3.64
CA LEU A 486 13.20 -8.25 -3.01
C LEU A 486 14.00 -9.39 -2.35
N SER A 487 13.31 -10.48 -1.96
CA SER A 487 13.93 -11.70 -1.46
C SER A 487 13.04 -12.90 -1.76
N PRO A 488 13.58 -13.99 -2.33
CA PRO A 488 14.87 -14.08 -3.01
C PRO A 488 14.97 -13.09 -4.19
N PHE A 489 16.08 -12.35 -4.29
CA PHE A 489 16.21 -11.31 -5.32
C PHE A 489 16.24 -11.91 -6.74
N PRO A 490 15.43 -11.40 -7.70
CA PRO A 490 15.29 -11.98 -9.04
C PRO A 490 16.41 -11.55 -9.99
N ALA A 491 17.66 -11.94 -9.68
CA ALA A 491 18.86 -11.48 -10.38
C ALA A 491 18.84 -11.68 -11.92
N ARG A 492 18.25 -12.78 -12.39
CA ARG A 492 18.10 -13.05 -13.84
C ARG A 492 17.16 -12.04 -14.50
N GLN A 493 15.95 -11.88 -13.97
CA GLN A 493 14.96 -10.94 -14.50
C GLN A 493 15.45 -9.50 -14.38
N TRP A 494 16.15 -9.14 -13.29
CA TRP A 494 16.78 -7.84 -13.13
C TRP A 494 17.81 -7.57 -14.23
N LYS A 495 18.71 -8.52 -14.48
CA LYS A 495 19.72 -8.41 -15.54
C LYS A 495 19.07 -8.22 -16.91
N GLU A 496 18.00 -8.96 -17.21
CA GLU A 496 17.24 -8.85 -18.45
C GLU A 496 16.54 -7.48 -18.59
N ALA A 497 15.93 -7.01 -17.50
CA ALA A 497 15.28 -5.70 -17.44
C ALA A 497 16.27 -4.55 -17.65
N MET A 498 17.51 -4.68 -17.18
CA MET A 498 18.56 -3.65 -17.30
C MET A 498 19.34 -3.68 -18.63
N ILE A 499 19.00 -4.58 -19.58
CA ILE A 499 19.60 -4.55 -20.92
C ILE A 499 19.26 -3.22 -21.60
N GLY A 500 20.29 -2.46 -22.01
CA GLY A 500 20.13 -1.16 -22.66
C GLY A 500 20.00 0.02 -21.69
N ALA A 501 20.27 -0.17 -20.39
CA ALA A 501 19.92 0.81 -19.36
C ALA A 501 20.58 2.20 -19.49
N GLY A 502 21.77 2.28 -20.11
CA GLY A 502 22.48 3.55 -20.32
C GLY A 502 22.77 4.30 -19.00
N LYS A 503 22.38 5.56 -18.88
CA LYS A 503 22.50 6.33 -17.62
C LYS A 503 21.42 5.87 -16.63
N VAL A 504 21.82 5.40 -15.45
CA VAL A 504 20.89 4.90 -14.43
C VAL A 504 20.77 5.87 -13.25
N ALA A 505 19.53 6.16 -12.84
CA ALA A 505 19.18 6.84 -11.60
C ALA A 505 18.41 5.89 -10.68
N CYS A 506 18.74 5.83 -9.39
CA CYS A 506 18.05 5.01 -8.39
C CYS A 506 17.25 5.89 -7.43
N VAL A 507 15.92 5.86 -7.54
CA VAL A 507 14.99 6.71 -6.79
C VAL A 507 14.48 5.98 -5.56
N GLU A 508 14.65 6.57 -4.38
CA GLU A 508 14.22 5.96 -3.11
C GLU A 508 13.75 7.00 -2.07
N ASN A 509 12.82 6.59 -1.20
CA ASN A 509 12.38 7.39 -0.04
C ASN A 509 13.13 7.01 1.25
N ASN A 510 14.47 7.00 1.18
CA ASN A 510 15.34 6.82 2.34
C ASN A 510 16.69 7.53 2.14
N ALA A 511 17.45 7.73 3.23
CA ALA A 511 18.68 8.51 3.21
C ALA A 511 19.93 7.74 2.74
N THR A 512 19.88 6.40 2.65
CA THR A 512 21.07 5.55 2.45
C THR A 512 21.07 4.76 1.14
N GLY A 513 19.99 4.79 0.38
CA GLY A 513 19.80 4.00 -0.83
C GLY A 513 19.78 2.50 -0.53
N GLN A 514 18.70 2.01 0.09
CA GLN A 514 18.58 0.60 0.48
C GLN A 514 18.41 -0.34 -0.71
N LEU A 515 17.61 0.04 -1.71
CA LEU A 515 17.58 -0.71 -2.97
C LEU A 515 18.95 -0.66 -3.64
N ALA A 516 19.59 0.51 -3.70
CA ALA A 516 20.93 0.63 -4.26
C ALA A 516 21.95 -0.28 -3.55
N ARG A 517 21.84 -0.45 -2.23
CA ARG A 517 22.66 -1.39 -1.46
C ARG A 517 22.32 -2.85 -1.75
N LEU A 518 21.05 -3.22 -1.86
CA LEU A 518 20.63 -4.58 -2.26
C LEU A 518 21.16 -4.93 -3.67
N LEU A 519 21.04 -4.01 -4.62
CA LEU A 519 21.57 -4.20 -5.98
C LEU A 519 23.08 -4.48 -5.98
N ARG A 520 23.85 -3.74 -5.18
CA ARG A 520 25.30 -3.98 -5.03
C ARG A 520 25.61 -5.34 -4.41
N GLN A 521 24.79 -5.82 -3.47
CA GLN A 521 24.95 -7.16 -2.89
C GLN A 521 24.81 -8.27 -3.94
N HIS A 522 24.02 -8.03 -4.99
CA HIS A 522 23.87 -8.93 -6.13
C HIS A 522 24.80 -8.61 -7.32
N GLY A 523 25.75 -7.70 -7.15
CA GLY A 523 26.75 -7.36 -8.18
C GLY A 523 26.24 -6.42 -9.28
N PHE A 524 25.14 -5.71 -9.06
CA PHE A 524 24.60 -4.73 -10.01
C PHE A 524 25.01 -3.30 -9.63
N ASP A 525 25.28 -2.47 -10.65
CA ASP A 525 25.48 -1.02 -10.47
C ASP A 525 24.11 -0.33 -10.36
N PRO A 526 23.79 0.30 -9.22
CA PRO A 526 22.53 1.01 -9.05
C PRO A 526 22.50 2.39 -9.74
N GLY A 527 23.63 2.87 -10.28
CA GLY A 527 23.71 4.22 -10.84
C GLY A 527 23.68 5.32 -9.79
N ARG A 528 23.22 6.50 -10.19
CA ARG A 528 23.22 7.70 -9.33
C ARG A 528 21.99 7.74 -8.42
N PRO A 529 22.14 7.96 -7.11
CA PRO A 529 21.00 7.97 -6.20
C PRO A 529 20.21 9.29 -6.27
N VAL A 530 18.89 9.20 -6.26
CA VAL A 530 17.94 10.31 -6.10
C VAL A 530 17.10 10.03 -4.86
N LEU A 531 17.49 10.64 -3.75
CA LEU A 531 16.97 10.30 -2.43
C LEU A 531 16.12 11.42 -1.84
N LYS A 532 15.04 11.02 -1.16
CA LYS A 532 14.18 11.87 -0.33
C LYS A 532 13.87 11.18 1.00
N TYR A 533 13.88 11.92 2.09
CA TYR A 533 13.80 11.34 3.44
C TYR A 533 13.21 12.34 4.46
N ASP A 534 12.33 13.22 4.00
CA ASP A 534 11.63 14.24 4.81
C ASP A 534 10.23 13.78 5.27
N GLY A 535 9.88 12.52 5.04
CA GLY A 535 8.57 11.95 5.35
C GLY A 535 7.50 12.18 4.27
N ARG A 536 7.82 12.84 3.15
CA ARG A 536 6.87 13.09 2.06
C ARG A 536 7.23 12.26 0.82
N PRO A 537 6.22 11.79 0.06
CA PRO A 537 6.49 11.19 -1.25
C PRO A 537 7.05 12.26 -2.20
N PHE A 538 7.74 11.84 -3.26
CA PHE A 538 8.05 12.75 -4.35
C PHE A 538 6.76 13.26 -5.01
N ALA A 539 6.67 14.58 -5.22
CA ALA A 539 5.79 15.10 -6.26
C ALA A 539 6.44 14.81 -7.63
N VAL A 540 5.64 14.61 -8.68
CA VAL A 540 6.18 14.29 -10.02
C VAL A 540 7.12 15.40 -10.51
N ASP A 541 6.69 16.66 -10.40
CA ASP A 541 7.47 17.84 -10.81
C ASP A 541 8.73 18.08 -9.97
N GLU A 542 8.71 17.69 -8.69
CA GLU A 542 9.90 17.67 -7.85
C GLU A 542 10.90 16.62 -8.33
N LEU A 543 10.42 15.42 -8.66
CA LEU A 543 11.27 14.33 -9.13
C LEU A 543 11.84 14.63 -10.52
N GLU A 544 11.05 15.20 -11.43
CA GLU A 544 11.50 15.69 -12.75
C GLU A 544 12.71 16.63 -12.58
N ALA A 545 12.62 17.62 -11.69
CA ALA A 545 13.73 18.56 -11.43
C ALA A 545 14.98 17.85 -10.88
N ARG A 546 14.83 16.90 -9.96
CA ARG A 546 15.95 16.15 -9.38
C ARG A 546 16.60 15.20 -10.38
N LEU A 547 15.83 14.61 -11.30
CA LEU A 547 16.33 13.75 -12.36
C LEU A 547 17.08 14.54 -13.43
N ALA A 548 16.65 15.77 -13.75
CA ALA A 548 17.36 16.64 -14.68
C ALA A 548 18.82 16.88 -14.24
N GLU A 549 19.06 17.07 -12.95
CA GLU A 549 20.42 17.20 -12.39
C GLU A 549 21.26 15.93 -12.56
N VAL A 550 20.61 14.76 -12.52
CA VAL A 550 21.28 13.45 -12.61
C VAL A 550 21.58 13.04 -14.04
N PHE A 551 20.66 13.34 -14.98
CA PHE A 551 20.75 12.97 -16.39
C PHE A 551 21.45 14.00 -17.28
N ALA A 552 21.66 15.23 -16.81
CA ALA A 552 22.67 16.13 -17.36
C ALA A 552 24.03 15.39 -17.46
#